data_AF-A0A6P0YSX9-F1
#
_entry.id   AF-A0A6P0YSX9-F1
#
_cell.length_a   1.000
_cell.length_b   1.000
_cell.length_c   1.000
_cell.angle_alpha   90.00
_cell.angle_beta   90.00
_cell.angle_gamma   90.00
#
_symmetry.space_group_name_H-M   'P 1'
#
loop_
_entity.id
_entity.type
_entity.pdbx_description
1 polymer ?
#
loop_
_entity_poly.entity_id
_entity_poly.type
_entity_poly.pdbx_seq_one_letter_code
_entity_poly.pdbx_strand_id
1 'polypeptide(L)'
;MKYTYQYKALPTTQQKLELNLWLRTCQYWYNRQLGDRFDWWDCNRSPVNACPLVAHLPKLRDKPNYYNQKKQLPEIKKEPVV
;
A
#
# COMPACT_ATOMS: atom_id res chain seq x y z
N MET A 1 39.57 23.96 -7.64
CA MET A 1 38.36 24.18 -8.47
C MET A 1 37.30 23.18 -8.02
N LYS A 2 36.24 23.61 -7.32
CA LYS A 2 35.12 22.73 -6.95
C LYS A 2 34.13 22.71 -8.12
N TYR A 3 33.95 21.55 -8.74
CA TYR A 3 32.96 21.39 -9.80
C TYR A 3 31.55 21.42 -9.19
N THR A 4 30.80 22.50 -9.40
CA THR A 4 29.38 22.62 -9.02
C THR A 4 28.45 21.96 -10.04
N TYR A 5 28.94 20.92 -10.73
CA TYR A 5 28.17 20.30 -11.80
C TYR A 5 27.08 19.43 -11.20
N GLN A 6 25.83 19.82 -11.43
CA GLN A 6 24.67 19.07 -11.01
C GLN A 6 24.26 18.11 -12.13
N TYR A 7 24.42 16.81 -11.87
CA TYR A 7 23.99 15.79 -12.81
C TYR A 7 22.47 15.85 -13.00
N LYS A 8 22.05 15.95 -14.26
CA LYS A 8 20.64 15.84 -14.65
C LYS A 8 20.40 14.44 -15.18
N ALA A 9 19.42 13.75 -14.61
CA ALA A 9 18.87 12.56 -15.24
C ALA A 9 18.05 12.99 -16.46
N LEU A 10 18.45 12.57 -17.66
CA LEU A 10 17.72 12.81 -18.91
C LEU A 10 17.18 11.47 -19.42
N PRO A 11 16.13 10.90 -18.80
CA PRO A 11 15.61 9.62 -19.19
C PRO A 11 15.00 9.67 -20.60
N THR A 12 15.21 8.61 -21.37
CA THR A 12 14.55 8.40 -22.66
C THR A 12 13.04 8.25 -22.46
N THR A 13 12.26 8.36 -23.54
CA THR A 13 10.80 8.15 -23.48
C THR A 13 10.43 6.80 -22.86
N GLN A 14 11.15 5.74 -23.22
CA GLN A 14 10.93 4.39 -22.68
C GLN A 14 11.23 4.33 -21.17
N GLN A 15 12.33 4.93 -20.72
CA GLN A 15 12.66 5.00 -19.29
C GLN A 15 11.61 5.80 -18.50
N LYS A 16 11.08 6.91 -19.06
CA LYS A 16 10.00 7.67 -18.42
C LYS A 16 8.74 6.84 -18.25
N LEU A 17 8.36 6.05 -19.26
CA LEU A 17 7.21 5.16 -19.18
C LEU A 17 7.37 4.11 -18.09
N GLU A 18 8.54 3.49 -18.02
CA GLU A 18 8.87 2.50 -16.98
C GLU A 18 8.84 3.11 -15.57
N LEU A 19 9.48 4.27 -15.38
CA LEU A 19 9.45 5.00 -14.11
C LEU A 19 8.01 5.37 -13.68
N ASN A 20 7.18 5.80 -14.63
CA ASN A 20 5.78 6.12 -14.35
C ASN A 20 4.96 4.88 -13.96
N LEU A 21 5.19 3.74 -14.61
CA LEU A 21 4.57 2.47 -14.24
C LEU A 21 4.96 2.04 -12.82
N TRP A 22 6.24 2.15 -12.48
CA TRP A 22 6.72 1.87 -11.11
C TRP A 22 6.10 2.82 -10.09
N LEU A 23 6.04 4.12 -10.40
CA LEU A 23 5.43 5.12 -9.53
C LEU A 23 3.96 4.78 -9.23
N ARG A 24 3.16 4.50 -10.27
CA ARG A 24 1.75 4.11 -10.13
C ARG A 24 1.59 2.85 -9.30
N THR A 25 2.45 1.85 -9.54
CA THR A 25 2.43 0.59 -8.77
C THR A 25 2.72 0.84 -7.30
N CYS A 26 3.71 1.67 -6.97
CA CYS A 26 4.04 2.05 -5.60
C CYS A 26 2.91 2.82 -4.91
N GLN A 27 2.28 3.77 -5.61
CA GLN A 27 1.15 4.54 -5.09
C GLN A 27 -0.06 3.64 -4.78
N TYR A 28 -0.43 2.78 -5.73
CA TYR A 28 -1.49 1.80 -5.53
C TYR A 28 -1.19 0.88 -4.34
N TRP A 29 0.04 0.35 -4.27
CA TRP A 29 0.46 -0.54 -3.20
C TRP A 29 0.37 0.13 -1.83
N TYR A 30 0.86 1.37 -1.72
CA TYR A 30 0.78 2.15 -0.50
C TYR A 30 -0.68 2.34 -0.03
N ASN A 31 -1.56 2.79 -0.94
CA ASN A 31 -2.97 3.02 -0.61
C ASN A 31 -3.68 1.73 -0.17
N ARG A 32 -3.38 0.61 -0.84
CA ARG A 32 -3.95 -0.70 -0.49
C ARG A 32 -3.50 -1.18 0.87
N GLN A 33 -2.20 -1.04 1.20
CA GLN A 33 -1.68 -1.38 2.53
C GLN A 33 -2.27 -0.50 3.63
N LEU A 34 -2.52 0.77 3.34
CA LEU A 34 -3.14 1.70 4.27
C LEU A 34 -4.61 1.34 4.51
N GLY A 35 -5.36 1.07 3.46
CA GLY A 35 -6.76 0.61 3.54
C GLY A 35 -6.88 -0.66 4.39
N ASP A 36 -6.04 -1.67 4.13
CA ASP A 36 -6.01 -2.91 4.90
C ASP A 36 -5.78 -2.68 6.42
N ARG A 37 -5.04 -1.64 6.80
CA ARG A 37 -4.86 -1.26 8.21
C ARG A 37 -6.09 -0.56 8.80
N PHE A 38 -6.73 0.31 8.04
CA PHE A 38 -7.98 0.94 8.47
C PHE A 38 -9.10 -0.10 8.61
N ASP A 39 -9.24 -1.00 7.64
CA ASP A 39 -10.19 -2.11 7.67
C ASP A 39 -9.90 -3.02 8.87
N TRP A 40 -8.63 -3.34 9.14
CA TRP A 40 -8.27 -4.07 10.35
C TRP A 40 -8.72 -3.32 11.61
N TRP A 41 -8.39 -2.03 11.72
CA TRP A 41 -8.71 -1.23 12.89
C TRP A 41 -10.22 -1.17 13.14
N ASP A 42 -11.01 -0.93 12.11
CA ASP A 42 -12.46 -0.82 12.22
C ASP A 42 -13.13 -2.16 12.51
N CYS A 43 -12.67 -3.26 11.92
CA CYS A 43 -13.21 -4.60 12.18
C CYS A 43 -12.81 -5.19 13.54
N ASN A 44 -11.72 -4.70 14.16
CA ASN A 44 -11.20 -5.25 15.42
C ASN A 44 -11.54 -4.38 16.64
N ARG A 45 -12.34 -3.33 16.46
CA ARG A 45 -12.78 -2.46 17.55
C ARG A 45 -14.30 -2.42 17.63
N SER A 46 -14.82 -2.11 18.82
CA SER A 46 -16.21 -1.69 19.01
C SER A 46 -16.24 -0.26 19.57
N PRO A 47 -17.31 0.51 19.31
CA PRO A 47 -17.50 1.80 19.97
C PRO A 47 -17.66 1.60 21.48
N VAL A 48 -17.00 2.43 22.28
CA VAL A 48 -17.06 2.35 23.76
C VAL A 48 -18.46 2.68 24.29
N ASN A 49 -19.17 3.55 23.57
CA ASN A 49 -20.49 4.09 23.91
C ASN A 49 -21.65 3.37 23.22
N ALA A 50 -21.38 2.35 22.41
CA ALA A 50 -22.41 1.56 21.75
C ALA A 50 -21.90 0.14 21.51
N CYS A 51 -22.50 -0.84 22.17
CA CYS A 51 -22.30 -2.24 21.83
C CYS A 51 -23.33 -2.59 20.75
N PRO A 52 -22.92 -2.87 19.49
CA PRO A 52 -23.85 -3.42 18.53
C PRO A 52 -24.29 -4.80 19.08
N LEU A 53 -25.60 -5.01 19.23
CA LEU A 53 -26.20 -6.26 19.71
C LEU A 53 -26.07 -7.36 18.64
N VAL A 54 -24.84 -7.68 18.27
CA VAL A 54 -24.52 -8.75 17.32
C VAL A 54 -24.43 -10.04 18.12
N ALA A 55 -25.25 -11.03 17.77
CA ALA A 55 -25.35 -12.29 18.50
C ALA A 55 -24.06 -13.14 18.48
N HIS A 56 -23.09 -12.82 17.62
CA HIS A 56 -21.76 -13.43 17.59
C HIS A 56 -20.69 -12.36 17.38
N LEU A 57 -19.63 -12.41 18.18
CA LEU A 57 -18.44 -11.59 17.95
C LEU A 57 -17.65 -12.21 16.79
N PRO A 58 -17.26 -11.43 15.76
CA PRO A 58 -16.44 -11.94 14.67
C PRO A 58 -15.05 -12.34 15.22
N LYS A 59 -14.42 -13.32 14.56
CA LYS A 59 -13.04 -13.67 14.89
C LYS A 59 -12.13 -12.49 14.55
N LEU A 60 -11.42 -12.00 15.57
CA LEU A 60 -10.45 -10.92 15.40
C LEU A 60 -9.38 -11.35 14.39
N ARG A 61 -9.07 -10.43 13.47
CA ARG A 61 -8.06 -10.65 12.44
C ARG A 61 -6.70 -10.25 13.00
N ASP A 62 -5.66 -10.97 12.62
CA ASP A 62 -4.29 -10.59 12.98
C ASP A 62 -3.93 -9.20 12.43
N LYS A 63 -3.19 -8.44 13.24
CA LYS A 63 -2.76 -7.09 12.87
C LYS A 63 -1.91 -7.14 11.59
N PRO A 64 -2.30 -6.42 10.53
CA PRO A 64 -1.49 -6.34 9.33
C PRO A 64 -0.16 -5.67 9.66
N ASN A 65 0.91 -6.31 9.22
CA ASN A 65 2.29 -5.85 9.40
C ASN A 65 3.04 -5.91 8.08
N TYR A 66 4.25 -5.36 8.06
CA TYR A 66 5.09 -5.34 6.85
C TYR A 66 5.25 -6.72 6.20
N TYR A 67 5.49 -7.78 6.99
CA TYR A 67 5.76 -9.12 6.48
C TYR A 67 4.53 -9.81 5.89
N ASN A 68 3.35 -9.58 6.45
CA ASN A 68 2.11 -10.15 5.95
C ASN A 68 1.63 -9.37 4.73
N GLN A 69 1.73 -8.05 4.75
CA GLN A 69 1.36 -7.21 3.62
C GLN A 69 2.29 -7.47 2.43
N LYS A 70 3.62 -7.48 2.59
CA LYS A 70 4.56 -7.68 1.45
C LYS A 70 4.31 -8.96 0.63
N LYS A 71 3.71 -9.99 1.24
CA LYS A 71 3.36 -11.25 0.54
C LYS A 71 2.29 -11.08 -0.54
N GLN A 72 1.50 -10.00 -0.50
CA GLN A 72 0.46 -9.72 -1.51
C GLN A 72 1.04 -9.06 -2.77
N LEU A 73 2.23 -8.46 -2.67
CA LEU A 73 2.85 -7.71 -3.76
C LEU A 73 3.11 -8.54 -5.04
N PRO A 74 3.55 -9.81 -4.97
CA PRO A 74 3.75 -10.63 -6.18
C PRO A 74 2.48 -10.81 -6.99
N GLU A 75 1.33 -11.00 -6.35
CA GLU A 75 0.03 -11.15 -7.03
C GLU A 75 -0.39 -9.83 -7.67
N ILE A 76 -0.24 -8.72 -6.95
CA ILE A 76 -0.59 -7.37 -7.46
C ILE A 76 0.27 -6.98 -8.67
N LYS A 77 1.51 -7.46 -8.76
CA LYS A 77 2.38 -7.21 -9.90
C LYS A 77 1.95 -7.95 -11.18
N LYS A 78 1.14 -9.00 -11.08
CA LYS A 78 0.67 -9.77 -12.26
C LYS A 78 -0.35 -8.98 -13.07
N GLU A 79 -1.16 -8.15 -12.41
CA GLU A 79 -2.12 -7.26 -13.04
C GLU A 79 -1.64 -5.82 -12.84
N PRO A 80 -0.88 -5.25 -13.79
CA PRO A 80 -0.45 -3.87 -13.68
C PRO A 80 -1.69 -2.98 -13.57
N VAL A 81 -1.67 -2.07 -12.60
CA VAL A 81 -2.71 -1.03 -12.43
C VAL A 81 -2.61 -0.12 -13.64
N VAL A 82 -3.48 -0.34 -14.64
CA VAL A 82 -3.59 0.46 -15.86
C VAL A 82 -4.13 1.85 -15.52
#